data_AF-A0A0W8JC56-F1
#
_entry.id   AF-A0A0W8JC56-F1
#
_cell.length_a   1.000
_cell.length_b   1.000
_cell.length_c   1.000
_cell.angle_alpha   90.00
_cell.angle_beta   90.00
_cell.angle_gamma   90.00
#
_symmetry.space_group_name_H-M   'P 1'
#
loop_
_entity.id
_entity.type
_entity.pdbx_description
1 polymer ?
#
loop_
_entity_poly.entity_id
_entity_poly.type
_entity_poly.pdbx_seq_one_letter_code
_entity_poly.pdbx_strand_id
1 'polypeptide(L)'
;MKVYNVKNRHILLAGVMGSVMLSGPIYAADYCTDQPVDGIVYKIVNSGADMLVAAESTAKKANIAAQKNTGSDSQRFILNQQSNGYWAIQASNTSYAVTVEGGSKSNGATVRQNPYSNSSSQEWQLVQVTSGTYQGTYKIINANSALLLTVAGSTEGSDIYQNQDAGISSQRWWLEPVTRTCGSSGSGRTSSADISSSSAAPTAVAAQLAGANREPLTNGYPSFIKHVDSDASVVSTLAGLLAAIDDAKAGDVIYMRSGTYYASETIKIKRSGTASKAIVLSAYPGDKRPVFDFSAMSEKSTNRGFQLSGDYWHLYGFDIKKAGDNGMYLTGSHNTIEFMKFYENSDTGLQISSGAAYNFIKNSDSYYNADSTLENADGFAAKLTVGSGNYFYGCRAWNNLDDGFDGYLRDNGSSVTTTLEYTWMIRNGYQKNGVKGAGDGNGFKTGGSDGKDLAHNGVYINTISAGNTADGYDQNSNRGTVTIYNAIAYDNNRNFGLGDGSSRQLKNLTIKNSISLDGDNRDKFGAGSTNITNNSWQDGLSFSSSDFASINIDDLLAERQSDGSLPVVQFFHLKSGSELIDAGTDVGLNYNGKAPDLGSFESK
;
A
#
# COMPACT_ATOMS: atom_id res chain seq x y z
N MET A 1 -45.09 7.66 -65.22
CA MET A 1 -43.70 8.11 -65.06
C MET A 1 -43.71 9.53 -64.50
N LYS A 2 -43.59 9.69 -63.17
CA LYS A 2 -43.41 10.97 -62.48
C LYS A 2 -42.75 10.68 -61.13
N VAL A 3 -41.65 11.38 -60.90
CA VAL A 3 -40.73 11.29 -59.76
C VAL A 3 -41.39 11.82 -58.49
N TYR A 4 -41.18 11.15 -57.36
CA TYR A 4 -41.28 11.76 -56.03
C TYR A 4 -40.07 11.37 -55.18
N ASN A 5 -39.35 12.42 -54.79
CA ASN A 5 -38.20 12.44 -53.89
C ASN A 5 -38.69 12.21 -52.44
N VAL A 6 -38.11 11.24 -51.71
CA VAL A 6 -38.33 11.09 -50.27
C VAL A 6 -37.02 11.36 -49.54
N LYS A 7 -36.98 12.48 -48.83
CA LYS A 7 -35.96 12.81 -47.82
C LYS A 7 -36.21 11.98 -46.56
N ASN A 8 -35.28 11.11 -46.18
CA ASN A 8 -35.28 10.49 -44.86
C ASN A 8 -34.79 11.50 -43.81
N ARG A 9 -35.63 11.75 -42.80
CA ARG A 9 -35.31 12.51 -41.59
C ARG A 9 -34.61 11.58 -40.60
N HIS A 10 -33.42 11.96 -40.13
CA HIS A 10 -32.83 11.39 -38.93
C HIS A 10 -33.55 11.95 -37.69
N ILE A 11 -34.05 11.04 -36.85
CA ILE A 11 -34.60 11.34 -35.52
C ILE A 11 -33.41 11.38 -34.56
N LEU A 12 -33.12 12.56 -34.01
CA LEU A 12 -32.27 12.73 -32.83
C LEU A 12 -33.11 12.36 -31.60
N LEU A 13 -32.80 11.26 -30.92
CA LEU A 13 -33.30 11.00 -29.57
C LEU A 13 -32.40 11.74 -28.58
N ALA A 14 -32.86 12.90 -28.09
CA ALA A 14 -32.27 13.57 -26.94
C ALA A 14 -32.71 12.82 -25.66
N GLY A 15 -31.88 11.91 -25.18
CA GLY A 15 -32.03 11.31 -23.86
C GLY A 15 -31.48 12.26 -22.80
N VAL A 16 -32.38 12.92 -22.07
CA VAL A 16 -32.06 13.67 -20.86
C VAL A 16 -31.61 12.67 -19.79
N MET A 17 -30.30 12.53 -19.58
CA MET A 17 -29.79 11.92 -18.35
C MET A 17 -29.98 12.94 -17.22
N GLY A 18 -31.14 12.87 -16.57
CA GLY A 18 -31.33 13.45 -15.25
C GLY A 18 -30.34 12.80 -14.30
N SER A 19 -29.27 13.52 -13.98
CA SER A 19 -28.37 13.19 -12.88
C SER A 19 -29.17 13.35 -11.61
N VAL A 20 -29.69 12.25 -11.07
CA VAL A 20 -30.06 12.18 -9.66
C VAL A 20 -28.75 12.24 -8.90
N MET A 21 -28.32 13.46 -8.57
CA MET A 21 -27.37 13.71 -7.49
C MET A 21 -28.04 13.21 -6.21
N LEU A 22 -27.80 11.95 -5.86
CA LEU A 22 -27.92 11.51 -4.48
C LEU A 22 -26.82 12.25 -3.72
N SER A 23 -27.15 13.44 -3.22
CA SER A 23 -26.40 14.09 -2.15
C SER A 23 -26.54 13.23 -0.90
N GLY A 24 -25.77 12.16 -0.82
CA GLY A 24 -25.45 11.57 0.47
C GLY A 24 -24.73 12.63 1.31
N PRO A 25 -24.98 12.71 2.61
CA PRO A 25 -24.20 13.58 3.47
C PRO A 25 -22.73 13.16 3.38
N ILE A 26 -21.89 14.01 2.80
CA ILE A 26 -20.45 14.03 3.08
C ILE A 26 -20.39 14.45 4.54
N TYR A 27 -20.42 13.53 5.50
CA TYR A 27 -19.94 13.67 6.88
C TYR A 27 -20.37 12.44 7.67
N ALA A 28 -19.41 11.64 8.10
CA ALA A 28 -19.41 11.16 9.47
C ALA A 28 -18.06 11.62 10.06
N ALA A 29 -18.13 12.65 10.89
CA ALA A 29 -17.13 12.90 11.91
C ALA A 29 -17.13 11.65 12.82
N ASP A 30 -15.99 10.96 12.94
CA ASP A 30 -15.88 9.73 13.75
C ASP A 30 -15.90 10.02 15.28
N TYR A 31 -16.02 11.30 15.67
CA TYR A 31 -16.21 11.80 17.04
C TYR A 31 -15.31 11.08 18.05
N CYS A 32 -14.01 11.24 17.82
CA CYS A 32 -13.03 10.38 18.43
C CYS A 32 -12.81 10.59 19.94
N THR A 33 -12.89 9.51 20.72
CA THR A 33 -12.68 9.49 22.17
C THR A 33 -11.33 8.89 22.60
N ASP A 34 -10.47 8.48 21.67
CA ASP A 34 -9.15 7.94 22.01
C ASP A 34 -8.19 9.06 22.44
N GLN A 35 -7.16 8.72 23.23
CA GLN A 35 -6.06 9.64 23.53
C GLN A 35 -5.28 10.03 22.26
N PRO A 36 -4.83 11.30 22.15
CA PRO A 36 -4.00 11.69 21.03
C PRO A 36 -2.66 10.93 21.06
N VAL A 37 -2.16 10.53 19.88
CA VAL A 37 -0.85 9.85 19.76
C VAL A 37 0.11 10.78 19.05
N ASP A 38 1.33 10.82 19.55
CA ASP A 38 2.43 11.60 19.02
C ASP A 38 2.71 11.29 17.54
N GLY A 39 3.00 12.32 16.75
CA GLY A 39 3.33 12.23 15.34
C GLY A 39 2.15 11.92 14.41
N ILE A 40 0.93 11.77 14.94
CA ILE A 40 -0.25 11.43 14.13
C ILE A 40 -0.96 12.67 13.59
N VAL A 41 -1.53 12.51 12.38
CA VAL A 41 -2.32 13.53 11.69
C VAL A 41 -3.78 13.46 12.12
N TYR A 42 -4.37 14.62 12.41
CA TYR A 42 -5.74 14.78 12.89
C TYR A 42 -6.52 15.82 12.10
N LYS A 43 -7.83 15.60 11.95
CA LYS A 43 -8.83 16.67 11.80
C LYS A 43 -9.26 17.13 13.19
N ILE A 44 -9.40 18.42 13.39
CA ILE A 44 -9.84 19.00 14.67
C ILE A 44 -11.24 19.58 14.47
N VAL A 45 -12.27 18.89 14.96
CA VAL A 45 -13.68 19.21 14.69
C VAL A 45 -14.33 19.87 15.90
N ASN A 46 -14.97 21.02 15.73
CA ASN A 46 -15.70 21.65 16.82
C ASN A 46 -17.05 20.97 17.07
N SER A 47 -17.36 20.66 18.33
CA SER A 47 -18.59 19.93 18.68
C SER A 47 -19.88 20.76 18.60
N GLY A 48 -19.80 22.08 18.43
CA GLY A 48 -20.95 22.99 18.32
C GLY A 48 -21.17 23.54 16.91
N ALA A 49 -20.09 23.80 16.19
CA ALA A 49 -20.13 24.32 14.82
C ALA A 49 -20.17 23.21 13.76
N ASP A 50 -19.78 21.97 14.10
CA ASP A 50 -19.60 20.86 13.15
C ASP A 50 -18.70 21.23 11.97
N MET A 51 -17.61 21.92 12.30
CA MET A 51 -16.62 22.46 11.35
C MET A 51 -15.21 22.17 11.83
N LEU A 52 -14.28 22.11 10.88
CA LEU A 52 -12.88 21.81 11.13
C LEU A 52 -12.10 23.09 11.37
N VAL A 53 -11.12 23.02 12.27
CA VAL A 53 -10.01 23.99 12.27
C VAL A 53 -9.31 23.91 10.91
N ALA A 54 -9.00 25.05 10.32
CA ALA A 54 -8.33 25.12 9.02
C ALA A 54 -7.30 26.27 8.95
N ALA A 55 -6.16 25.97 8.34
CA ALA A 55 -5.05 26.87 8.04
C ALA A 55 -4.92 27.03 6.51
N GLU A 56 -5.93 27.65 5.90
CA GLU A 56 -6.10 27.67 4.43
C GLU A 56 -4.99 28.40 3.66
N SER A 57 -4.56 29.56 4.17
CA SER A 57 -3.43 30.30 3.57
C SER A 57 -2.11 29.70 4.02
N THR A 58 -1.08 29.69 3.18
CA THR A 58 0.27 29.26 3.55
C THR A 58 1.13 30.38 4.14
N ALA A 59 0.59 31.61 4.25
CA ALA A 59 1.32 32.76 4.71
C ALA A 59 1.55 32.72 6.24
N LYS A 60 2.75 33.14 6.66
CA LYS A 60 3.06 33.35 8.08
C LYS A 60 2.08 34.35 8.69
N LYS A 61 1.56 34.05 9.89
CA LYS A 61 0.52 34.82 10.61
C LYS A 61 -0.83 34.89 9.87
N ALA A 62 -1.08 34.01 8.91
CA ALA A 62 -2.42 33.88 8.37
C ALA A 62 -3.41 33.38 9.42
N ASN A 63 -4.69 33.68 9.20
CA ASN A 63 -5.75 33.30 10.11
C ASN A 63 -5.90 31.78 10.18
N ILE A 64 -6.33 31.29 11.34
CA ILE A 64 -6.88 29.95 11.50
C ILE A 64 -8.39 30.12 11.75
N ALA A 65 -9.21 29.44 10.96
CA ALA A 65 -10.66 29.61 10.98
C ALA A 65 -11.37 28.25 11.01
N ALA A 66 -12.65 28.24 11.39
CA ALA A 66 -13.51 27.10 11.23
C ALA A 66 -14.03 27.03 9.79
N GLN A 67 -13.87 25.87 9.14
CA GLN A 67 -14.27 25.64 7.75
C GLN A 67 -15.04 24.33 7.63
N LYS A 68 -15.85 24.21 6.58
CA LYS A 68 -16.40 22.91 6.19
C LYS A 68 -15.27 22.03 5.67
N ASN A 69 -15.41 20.74 5.90
CA ASN A 69 -14.57 19.69 5.35
C ASN A 69 -14.58 19.74 3.82
N THR A 70 -13.41 20.05 3.28
CA THR A 70 -13.10 19.98 1.85
C THR A 70 -12.18 18.81 1.54
N GLY A 71 -11.68 18.12 2.56
CA GLY A 71 -10.63 17.10 2.44
C GLY A 71 -9.22 17.66 2.27
N SER A 72 -9.04 18.99 2.24
CA SER A 72 -7.76 19.67 2.03
C SER A 72 -6.74 19.43 3.15
N ASP A 73 -5.45 19.42 2.81
CA ASP A 73 -4.35 19.32 3.77
C ASP A 73 -4.27 20.54 4.71
N SER A 74 -4.86 21.68 4.34
CA SER A 74 -5.05 22.84 5.23
C SER A 74 -5.95 22.56 6.43
N GLN A 75 -6.72 21.47 6.40
CA GLN A 75 -7.65 21.04 7.45
C GLN A 75 -7.12 19.85 8.26
N ARG A 76 -5.83 19.50 8.05
CA ARG A 76 -5.15 18.39 8.71
C ARG A 76 -3.99 18.93 9.53
N PHE A 77 -3.82 18.39 10.74
CA PHE A 77 -2.82 18.85 11.70
C PHE A 77 -2.05 17.67 12.29
N ILE A 78 -0.73 17.74 12.24
CA ILE A 78 0.15 16.82 12.97
C ILE A 78 0.17 17.25 14.43
N LEU A 79 -0.13 16.33 15.34
CA LEU A 79 -0.04 16.54 16.79
C LEU A 79 1.28 15.93 17.28
N ASN A 80 2.25 16.78 17.63
CA ASN A 80 3.55 16.35 18.13
C ASN A 80 3.65 16.60 19.64
N GLN A 81 3.82 15.55 20.43
CA GLN A 81 4.06 15.66 21.86
C GLN A 81 5.50 16.11 22.13
N GLN A 82 5.64 17.19 22.87
CA GLN A 82 6.92 17.77 23.22
C GLN A 82 7.46 17.11 24.49
N SER A 83 8.77 17.18 24.70
CA SER A 83 9.44 16.62 25.88
C SER A 83 8.94 17.17 27.22
N ASN A 84 8.29 18.35 27.21
CA ASN A 84 7.67 18.98 28.38
C ASN A 84 6.22 18.51 28.64
N GLY A 85 5.69 17.57 27.85
CA GLY A 85 4.34 17.01 27.98
C GLY A 85 3.23 17.80 27.27
N TYR A 86 3.52 18.97 26.69
CA TYR A 86 2.58 19.72 25.87
C TYR A 86 2.62 19.28 24.41
N TRP A 87 1.64 19.71 23.61
CA TRP A 87 1.48 19.35 22.21
C TRP A 87 1.71 20.57 21.30
N ALA A 88 2.51 20.38 20.27
CA ALA A 88 2.53 21.27 19.11
C ALA A 88 1.49 20.77 18.11
N ILE A 89 0.54 21.63 17.74
CA ILE A 89 -0.47 21.35 16.71
C ILE A 89 -0.02 22.06 15.44
N GLN A 90 0.40 21.31 14.41
CA GLN A 90 1.03 21.88 13.23
C GLN A 90 0.27 21.52 11.96
N ALA A 91 -0.07 22.52 11.14
CA ALA A 91 -0.80 22.29 9.90
C ALA A 91 0.02 21.45 8.91
N SER A 92 -0.56 20.41 8.33
CA SER A 92 0.15 19.45 7.47
C SER A 92 0.67 20.07 6.18
N ASN A 93 0.05 21.16 5.71
CA ASN A 93 0.41 21.87 4.49
C ASN A 93 1.62 22.83 4.64
N THR A 94 1.95 23.27 5.86
CA THR A 94 3.00 24.29 6.11
C THR A 94 3.96 23.93 7.23
N SER A 95 3.63 22.94 8.05
CA SER A 95 4.25 22.63 9.35
C SER A 95 4.20 23.79 10.34
N TYR A 96 3.41 24.85 10.09
CA TYR A 96 3.24 25.97 11.00
C TYR A 96 2.34 25.60 12.17
N ALA A 97 2.70 26.06 13.35
CA ALA A 97 1.99 25.77 14.58
C ALA A 97 0.76 26.68 14.74
N VAL A 98 -0.30 26.12 15.29
CA VAL A 98 -1.45 26.84 15.85
C VAL A 98 -0.93 27.71 17.00
N THR A 99 -0.92 29.03 16.80
CA THR A 99 -0.20 30.00 17.63
C THR A 99 -1.14 31.08 18.16
N VAL A 100 -1.16 31.30 19.47
CA VAL A 100 -1.79 32.49 20.06
C VAL A 100 -0.99 33.72 19.69
N GLU A 101 -1.61 34.67 18.98
CA GLU A 101 -0.91 35.84 18.46
C GLU A 101 -0.26 36.68 19.58
N GLY A 102 1.01 37.02 19.38
CA GLY A 102 1.80 37.82 20.31
C GLY A 102 2.03 37.15 21.68
N GLY A 103 1.67 35.88 21.86
CA GLY A 103 1.68 35.22 23.17
C GLY A 103 0.74 35.89 24.18
N SER A 104 -0.34 36.51 23.69
CA SER A 104 -1.33 37.16 24.55
C SER A 104 -1.92 36.19 25.58
N LYS A 105 -2.26 36.71 26.77
CA LYS A 105 -2.97 35.96 27.82
C LYS A 105 -4.41 36.43 28.01
N SER A 106 -4.90 37.27 27.11
CA SER A 106 -6.23 37.86 27.19
C SER A 106 -7.27 36.99 26.46
N ASN A 107 -8.49 37.00 26.99
CA ASN A 107 -9.68 36.52 26.28
C ASN A 107 -9.85 37.28 24.96
N GLY A 108 -10.25 36.57 23.91
CA GLY A 108 -10.45 37.16 22.58
C GLY A 108 -9.19 37.26 21.73
N ALA A 109 -8.03 36.80 22.21
CA ALA A 109 -6.82 36.84 21.40
C ALA A 109 -6.91 35.83 20.25
N THR A 110 -6.70 36.31 19.01
CA THR A 110 -6.75 35.52 17.78
C THR A 110 -5.66 34.44 17.75
N VAL A 111 -5.99 33.31 17.14
CA VAL A 111 -5.07 32.22 16.87
C VAL A 111 -4.73 32.20 15.38
N ARG A 112 -3.44 32.13 15.08
CA ARG A 112 -2.88 32.20 13.72
C ARG A 112 -1.88 31.08 13.51
N GLN A 113 -1.55 30.81 12.26
CA GLN A 113 -0.44 29.91 11.94
C GLN A 113 0.90 30.66 11.92
N ASN A 114 1.94 30.06 12.50
CA ASN A 114 3.29 30.64 12.53
C ASN A 114 4.35 29.51 12.56
N PRO A 115 5.56 29.69 12.00
CA PRO A 115 6.63 28.70 12.16
C PRO A 115 6.81 28.28 13.62
N TYR A 116 6.93 26.98 13.85
CA TYR A 116 7.11 26.44 15.18
C TYR A 116 8.48 26.82 15.76
N SER A 117 8.51 27.22 17.02
CA SER A 117 9.68 27.79 17.69
C SER A 117 9.84 27.34 19.15
N ASN A 118 9.11 26.29 19.57
CA ASN A 118 9.03 25.83 20.96
C ASN A 118 8.57 26.92 21.95
N SER A 119 7.82 27.93 21.48
CA SER A 119 7.22 28.95 22.34
C SER A 119 5.98 28.39 23.03
N SER A 120 5.79 28.71 24.31
CA SER A 120 4.58 28.33 25.05
C SER A 120 3.28 28.90 24.46
N SER A 121 3.36 29.93 23.60
CA SER A 121 2.23 30.43 22.80
C SER A 121 1.83 29.51 21.63
N GLN A 122 2.61 28.46 21.36
CA GLN A 122 2.42 27.47 20.28
C GLN A 122 2.20 26.05 20.82
N GLU A 123 2.28 25.88 22.13
CA GLU A 123 2.13 24.61 22.83
C GLU A 123 0.77 24.54 23.53
N TRP A 124 0.17 23.35 23.53
CA TRP A 124 -1.19 23.12 23.97
C TRP A 124 -1.29 21.89 24.87
N GLN A 125 -2.05 22.00 25.96
CA GLN A 125 -2.47 20.85 26.74
C GLN A 125 -3.77 20.32 26.16
N LEU A 126 -3.82 19.00 25.94
CA LEU A 126 -5.01 18.30 25.47
C LEU A 126 -5.63 17.57 26.66
N VAL A 127 -6.81 18.02 27.09
CA VAL A 127 -7.52 17.45 28.25
C VAL A 127 -8.86 16.91 27.82
N GLN A 128 -9.03 15.59 27.89
CA GLN A 128 -10.29 14.95 27.55
C GLN A 128 -11.38 15.26 28.59
N VAL A 129 -12.58 15.55 28.12
CA VAL A 129 -13.79 15.70 28.94
C VAL A 129 -14.34 14.31 29.23
N THR A 130 -14.34 13.90 30.50
CA THR A 130 -14.67 12.52 30.90
C THR A 130 -16.12 12.32 31.34
N SER A 131 -16.91 13.40 31.46
CA SER A 131 -18.32 13.35 31.89
C SER A 131 -19.13 14.55 31.40
N GLY A 132 -20.46 14.45 31.46
CA GLY A 132 -21.39 15.52 31.06
C GLY A 132 -21.66 15.59 29.56
N THR A 133 -22.32 16.67 29.12
CA THR A 133 -22.84 16.85 27.75
C THR A 133 -21.78 16.72 26.64
N TYR A 134 -20.50 16.97 26.96
CA TYR A 134 -19.40 16.96 25.99
C TYR A 134 -18.38 15.86 26.26
N GLN A 135 -18.80 14.78 26.94
CA GLN A 135 -17.94 13.62 27.18
C GLN A 135 -17.30 13.13 25.87
N GLY A 136 -16.00 12.81 25.92
CA GLY A 136 -15.22 12.35 24.78
C GLY A 136 -14.42 13.45 24.07
N THR A 137 -14.93 14.68 24.05
CA THR A 137 -14.25 15.82 23.43
C THR A 137 -13.02 16.27 24.23
N TYR A 138 -12.15 17.06 23.59
CA TYR A 138 -10.97 17.66 24.17
C TYR A 138 -11.17 19.15 24.42
N LYS A 139 -10.64 19.60 25.56
CA LYS A 139 -10.22 20.98 25.78
C LYS A 139 -8.79 21.12 25.26
N ILE A 140 -8.59 22.07 24.34
CA ILE A 140 -7.27 22.41 23.80
C ILE A 140 -6.83 23.71 24.49
N ILE A 141 -5.92 23.62 25.45
CA ILE A 141 -5.61 24.70 26.40
C ILE A 141 -4.20 25.23 26.11
N ASN A 142 -4.04 26.53 25.87
CA ASN A 142 -2.71 27.07 25.56
C ASN A 142 -1.78 27.04 26.80
N ALA A 143 -0.55 26.56 26.63
CA ALA A 143 0.43 26.40 27.70
C ALA A 143 0.85 27.73 28.36
N ASN A 144 0.77 28.86 27.65
CA ASN A 144 1.17 30.17 28.16
C ASN A 144 0.05 30.90 28.92
N SER A 145 -1.20 30.82 28.43
CA SER A 145 -2.34 31.59 28.94
C SER A 145 -3.30 30.79 29.81
N ALA A 146 -3.29 29.45 29.71
CA ALA A 146 -4.31 28.54 30.26
C ALA A 146 -5.74 28.78 29.73
N LEU A 147 -5.88 29.49 28.60
CA LEU A 147 -7.15 29.72 27.90
C LEU A 147 -7.38 28.66 26.81
N LEU A 148 -8.64 28.40 26.47
CA LEU A 148 -9.05 27.35 25.53
C LEU A 148 -9.14 27.86 24.10
N LEU A 149 -8.73 27.04 23.15
CA LEU A 149 -9.08 27.18 21.74
C LEU A 149 -10.61 27.23 21.59
N THR A 150 -11.11 28.29 20.97
CA THR A 150 -12.53 28.63 20.91
C THR A 150 -12.89 29.05 19.48
N VAL A 151 -14.01 28.54 18.95
CA VAL A 151 -14.58 29.05 17.69
C VAL A 151 -15.59 30.16 17.97
N ALA A 152 -15.55 31.24 17.17
CA ALA A 152 -16.39 32.43 17.35
C ALA A 152 -17.87 32.21 16.99
N GLY A 153 -18.17 31.25 16.12
CA GLY A 153 -19.51 30.98 15.62
C GLY A 153 -19.63 29.64 14.90
N SER A 154 -20.80 29.37 14.35
CA SER A 154 -21.13 28.12 13.62
C SER A 154 -21.20 28.31 12.09
N THR A 155 -20.68 29.43 11.58
CA THR A 155 -20.63 29.70 10.13
C THR A 155 -19.22 29.49 9.58
N GLU A 156 -19.15 29.12 8.31
CA GLU A 156 -17.89 28.94 7.59
C GLU A 156 -17.07 30.23 7.59
N GLY A 157 -15.78 30.12 7.90
CA GLY A 157 -14.88 31.25 8.11
C GLY A 157 -14.92 31.87 9.52
N SER A 158 -15.66 31.30 10.47
CA SER A 158 -15.65 31.79 11.87
C SER A 158 -14.25 31.74 12.46
N ASP A 159 -13.87 32.80 13.18
CA ASP A 159 -12.52 32.92 13.72
C ASP A 159 -12.23 31.87 14.81
N ILE A 160 -10.97 31.43 14.88
CA ILE A 160 -10.44 30.64 16.00
C ILE A 160 -9.61 31.55 16.89
N TYR A 161 -9.97 31.61 18.17
CA TYR A 161 -9.35 32.48 19.17
C TYR A 161 -9.22 31.73 20.51
N GLN A 162 -8.63 32.37 21.52
CA GLN A 162 -8.59 31.81 22.88
C GLN A 162 -9.54 32.52 23.85
N ASN A 163 -10.17 31.78 24.76
CA ASN A 163 -11.06 32.33 25.78
C ASN A 163 -11.08 31.47 27.05
N GLN A 164 -11.59 32.04 28.14
CA GLN A 164 -11.82 31.33 29.40
C GLN A 164 -12.79 30.16 29.18
N ASP A 165 -12.56 29.01 29.82
CA ASP A 165 -13.48 27.86 29.76
C ASP A 165 -14.85 28.28 30.30
N ALA A 166 -15.84 28.35 29.41
CA ALA A 166 -17.22 28.68 29.72
C ALA A 166 -18.12 27.43 29.77
N GLY A 167 -17.56 26.24 29.58
CA GLY A 167 -18.38 25.01 29.65
C GLY A 167 -19.22 24.73 28.40
N ILE A 168 -18.92 25.35 27.25
CA ILE A 168 -19.79 25.37 26.06
C ILE A 168 -19.18 24.64 24.84
N SER A 169 -20.02 24.26 23.88
CA SER A 169 -19.66 23.49 22.68
C SER A 169 -18.62 24.16 21.77
N SER A 170 -18.55 25.50 21.74
CA SER A 170 -17.53 26.21 20.95
C SER A 170 -16.09 26.01 21.45
N GLN A 171 -15.93 25.39 22.62
CA GLN A 171 -14.65 25.10 23.28
C GLN A 171 -14.40 23.60 23.45
N ARG A 172 -15.10 22.78 22.67
CA ARG A 172 -15.07 21.32 22.75
C ARG A 172 -14.72 20.78 21.37
N TRP A 173 -13.67 19.98 21.32
CA TRP A 173 -13.04 19.58 20.07
C TRP A 173 -12.91 18.07 19.98
N TRP A 174 -13.34 17.49 18.89
CA TRP A 174 -12.98 16.13 18.53
C TRP A 174 -11.63 16.14 17.83
N LEU A 175 -10.74 15.25 18.25
CA LEU A 175 -9.46 15.03 17.60
C LEU A 175 -9.59 13.75 16.78
N GLU A 176 -9.96 13.89 15.50
CA GLU A 176 -10.22 12.75 14.62
C GLU A 176 -8.95 12.36 13.86
N PRO A 177 -8.35 11.20 14.16
CA PRO A 177 -7.17 10.77 13.43
C PRO A 177 -7.48 10.56 11.95
N VAL A 178 -6.57 10.96 11.08
CA VAL A 178 -6.67 10.77 9.62
C VAL A 178 -6.08 9.43 9.20
N THR A 179 -5.07 8.95 9.93
CA THR A 179 -4.30 7.74 9.60
C THR A 179 -4.68 6.54 10.47
N ARG A 180 -5.76 6.63 11.25
CA ARG A 180 -6.36 5.51 12.00
C ARG A 180 -7.82 5.80 12.32
N THR A 181 -8.58 4.76 12.62
CA THR A 181 -9.98 4.85 13.05
C THR A 181 -10.05 5.06 14.55
N CYS A 182 -11.04 5.82 15.04
CA CYS A 182 -11.19 6.04 16.47
C CYS A 182 -11.94 4.93 17.21
N GLY A 183 -11.61 4.70 18.48
CA GLY A 183 -12.25 3.71 19.36
C GLY A 183 -11.42 2.45 19.54
N SER A 184 -10.12 2.51 19.27
CA SER A 184 -9.20 1.37 19.39
C SER A 184 -8.76 1.10 20.84
N SER A 185 -9.48 1.62 21.84
CA SER A 185 -9.33 1.23 23.24
C SER A 185 -10.56 0.46 23.77
N GLY A 186 -10.49 -0.87 23.68
CA GLY A 186 -11.08 -1.86 24.59
C GLY A 186 -12.57 -1.78 24.98
N SER A 187 -13.33 -2.79 24.53
CA SER A 187 -14.58 -3.37 25.10
C SER A 187 -15.86 -3.26 24.24
N GLY A 188 -16.07 -4.24 23.34
CA GLY A 188 -17.33 -5.01 23.24
C GLY A 188 -18.40 -4.63 22.20
N ARG A 189 -18.45 -5.43 21.10
CA ARG A 189 -19.61 -5.86 20.25
C ARG A 189 -20.43 -4.77 19.52
N THR A 190 -20.69 -4.75 18.21
CA THR A 190 -20.53 -5.69 17.07
C THR A 190 -20.62 -4.91 15.74
N SER A 191 -19.89 -5.39 14.73
CA SER A 191 -20.09 -5.26 13.28
C SER A 191 -20.01 -3.88 12.59
N SER A 192 -18.79 -3.46 12.25
CA SER A 192 -18.45 -3.03 10.88
C SER A 192 -16.94 -3.06 10.74
N ALA A 193 -16.46 -3.87 9.81
CA ALA A 193 -15.07 -4.28 9.70
C ALA A 193 -14.11 -3.17 9.26
N ASP A 194 -12.93 -3.20 9.87
CA ASP A 194 -11.77 -2.39 9.50
C ASP A 194 -10.50 -3.23 9.68
N ILE A 195 -10.44 -4.28 8.88
CA ILE A 195 -9.43 -4.57 7.85
C ILE A 195 -8.00 -4.03 8.07
N SER A 196 -7.36 -4.58 9.09
CA SER A 196 -5.94 -4.46 9.39
C SER A 196 -5.03 -5.22 8.40
N SER A 197 -4.84 -4.68 7.19
CA SER A 197 -3.63 -5.01 6.40
C SER A 197 -3.06 -3.88 5.54
N SER A 198 -3.72 -2.72 5.44
CA SER A 198 -3.32 -1.67 4.50
C SER A 198 -2.44 -0.57 5.09
N SER A 199 -2.19 -0.54 6.41
CA SER A 199 -1.51 0.59 7.09
C SER A 199 -0.14 0.29 7.70
N ALA A 200 0.30 -0.96 7.73
CA ALA A 200 1.61 -1.29 8.28
C ALA A 200 2.71 -0.89 7.29
N ALA A 201 3.37 0.24 7.56
CA ALA A 201 4.53 0.69 6.79
C ALA A 201 5.55 -0.45 6.63
N PRO A 202 6.24 -0.57 5.47
CA PRO A 202 7.23 -1.60 5.26
C PRO A 202 8.22 -1.62 6.42
N THR A 203 8.66 -2.82 6.84
CA THR A 203 9.73 -2.93 7.84
C THR A 203 10.89 -2.01 7.45
N ALA A 204 11.12 -0.99 8.29
CA ALA A 204 11.83 0.25 7.93
C ALA A 204 13.31 0.08 7.55
N VAL A 205 13.83 -1.13 7.40
CA VAL A 205 15.22 -1.41 7.02
C VAL A 205 15.35 -1.71 5.53
N ALA A 206 14.49 -2.53 4.94
CA ALA A 206 14.69 -2.99 3.56
C ALA A 206 14.36 -1.92 2.51
N ALA A 207 13.29 -1.15 2.71
CA ALA A 207 13.01 0.03 1.89
C ALA A 207 14.11 1.13 1.99
N GLN A 208 15.10 0.99 2.89
CA GLN A 208 16.16 2.00 3.15
C GLN A 208 17.35 1.64 2.28
N LEU A 209 17.65 0.34 2.26
CA LEU A 209 18.72 -0.26 1.48
C LEU A 209 18.42 -0.24 -0.01
N ALA A 210 17.13 -0.28 -0.39
CA ALA A 210 16.71 -0.20 -1.78
C ALA A 210 16.90 1.16 -2.47
N GLY A 211 17.35 2.20 -1.74
CA GLY A 211 17.39 3.57 -2.27
C GLY A 211 16.00 4.12 -2.61
N ALA A 212 14.94 3.45 -2.12
CA ALA A 212 13.57 3.77 -2.47
C ALA A 212 13.09 5.07 -1.81
N ASN A 213 12.29 5.83 -2.55
CA ASN A 213 11.53 6.92 -1.96
C ASN A 213 10.44 6.32 -1.07
N ARG A 214 10.66 6.37 0.26
CA ARG A 214 9.79 5.84 1.33
C ARG A 214 8.54 6.66 1.61
N GLU A 215 8.42 7.71 0.84
CA GLU A 215 7.44 8.75 0.92
C GLU A 215 6.02 8.18 0.69
N PRO A 216 5.07 8.35 1.63
CA PRO A 216 3.71 7.83 1.48
C PRO A 216 3.02 8.40 0.24
N LEU A 217 2.03 7.67 -0.27
CA LEU A 217 1.21 8.18 -1.36
C LEU A 217 0.26 9.27 -0.81
N THR A 218 0.31 10.47 -1.40
CA THR A 218 -0.63 11.58 -1.13
C THR A 218 -1.45 11.84 -2.39
N ASN A 219 -2.78 11.68 -2.28
CA ASN A 219 -3.73 11.82 -3.39
C ASN A 219 -3.42 10.91 -4.59
N GLY A 220 -2.94 9.68 -4.34
CA GLY A 220 -2.63 8.72 -5.40
C GLY A 220 -1.34 9.01 -6.17
N TYR A 221 -0.39 9.71 -5.55
CA TYR A 221 0.98 9.95 -6.04
C TYR A 221 1.96 9.94 -4.87
N PRO A 222 3.25 9.58 -5.05
CA PRO A 222 4.24 9.68 -3.97
C PRO A 222 4.34 11.07 -3.39
N SER A 223 4.58 11.19 -2.08
CA SER A 223 4.62 12.49 -1.40
C SER A 223 5.71 13.42 -1.92
N PHE A 224 6.70 12.91 -2.65
CA PHE A 224 7.71 13.73 -3.34
C PHE A 224 7.25 14.22 -4.73
N ILE A 225 6.10 13.76 -5.25
CA ILE A 225 5.45 14.20 -6.51
C ILE A 225 4.30 15.20 -6.23
N LYS A 226 4.14 15.67 -4.97
CA LYS A 226 3.00 16.48 -4.49
C LYS A 226 2.59 17.68 -5.34
N HIS A 227 3.53 18.28 -6.07
CA HIS A 227 3.25 19.29 -7.08
C HIS A 227 3.90 18.87 -8.39
N VAL A 228 3.23 19.19 -9.50
CA VAL A 228 3.82 19.05 -10.84
C VAL A 228 5.13 19.82 -10.82
N ASP A 229 6.23 19.09 -10.91
CA ASP A 229 7.55 19.68 -11.06
C ASP A 229 7.57 20.50 -12.36
N SER A 230 7.78 21.81 -12.23
CA SER A 230 7.77 22.74 -13.36
C SER A 230 8.96 22.54 -14.30
N ASP A 231 10.02 21.90 -13.82
CA ASP A 231 11.22 21.58 -14.58
C ASP A 231 11.15 20.17 -15.19
N ALA A 232 10.08 19.41 -14.91
CA ALA A 232 9.89 18.08 -15.45
C ALA A 232 9.61 18.07 -16.96
N SER A 233 10.12 17.03 -17.62
CA SER A 233 9.72 16.73 -19.00
C SER A 233 8.33 16.11 -19.02
N VAL A 234 7.39 16.71 -19.75
CA VAL A 234 6.04 16.18 -19.92
C VAL A 234 5.88 15.62 -21.33
N VAL A 235 5.59 14.33 -21.44
CA VAL A 235 5.47 13.61 -22.72
C VAL A 235 4.06 13.07 -22.90
N SER A 236 3.59 13.03 -24.15
CA SER A 236 2.28 12.50 -24.53
C SER A 236 2.31 11.59 -25.76
N THR A 237 3.50 11.22 -26.22
CA THR A 237 3.71 10.33 -27.37
C THR A 237 4.84 9.34 -27.04
N LEU A 238 4.82 8.16 -27.66
CA LEU A 238 5.89 7.16 -27.46
C LEU A 238 7.24 7.72 -27.90
N ALA A 239 7.32 8.42 -29.04
CA ALA A 239 8.57 9.01 -29.51
C ALA A 239 9.14 10.05 -28.53
N GLY A 240 8.29 10.89 -27.94
CA GLY A 240 8.70 11.86 -26.92
C GLY A 240 9.19 11.20 -25.64
N LEU A 241 8.51 10.13 -25.21
CA LEU A 241 8.94 9.34 -24.05
C LEU A 241 10.30 8.69 -24.27
N LEU A 242 10.51 8.04 -25.42
CA LEU A 242 11.78 7.38 -25.73
C LEU A 242 12.94 8.39 -25.71
N ALA A 243 12.74 9.56 -26.31
CA ALA A 243 13.72 10.65 -26.27
C ALA A 243 14.00 11.11 -24.82
N ALA A 244 12.94 11.31 -24.01
CA ALA A 244 13.11 11.71 -22.61
C ALA A 244 13.87 10.67 -21.78
N ILE A 245 13.62 9.38 -22.00
CA ILE A 245 14.35 8.28 -21.33
C ILE A 245 15.83 8.26 -21.73
N ASP A 246 16.14 8.44 -23.01
CA ASP A 246 17.53 8.41 -23.52
C ASP A 246 18.36 9.60 -23.01
N ASP A 247 17.71 10.77 -22.85
CA ASP A 247 18.32 12.02 -22.40
C ASP A 247 18.38 12.19 -20.87
N ALA A 248 17.68 11.32 -20.13
CA ALA A 248 17.51 11.44 -18.68
C ALA A 248 18.85 11.47 -17.90
N LYS A 249 18.91 12.36 -16.92
CA LYS A 249 20.03 12.55 -15.98
C LYS A 249 19.54 12.37 -14.56
N ALA A 250 20.47 12.07 -13.65
CA ALA A 250 20.17 11.88 -12.24
C ALA A 250 19.40 13.07 -11.64
N GLY A 251 18.19 12.80 -11.15
CA GLY A 251 17.28 13.79 -10.56
C GLY A 251 16.19 14.28 -11.52
N ASP A 252 16.24 13.92 -12.80
CA ASP A 252 15.21 14.31 -13.76
C ASP A 252 13.87 13.64 -13.44
N VAL A 253 12.80 14.37 -13.70
CA VAL A 253 11.41 13.90 -13.59
C VAL A 253 10.79 13.90 -14.99
N ILE A 254 10.22 12.77 -15.38
CA ILE A 254 9.52 12.57 -16.65
C ILE A 254 8.08 12.20 -16.32
N TYR A 255 7.14 13.06 -16.71
CA TYR A 255 5.71 12.79 -16.60
C TYR A 255 5.13 12.33 -17.93
N MET A 256 4.36 11.24 -17.87
CA MET A 256 3.58 10.73 -19.00
C MET A 256 2.12 11.15 -18.85
N ARG A 257 1.57 11.76 -19.89
CA ARG A 257 0.13 12.00 -19.99
C ARG A 257 -0.64 10.69 -20.14
N SER A 258 -1.88 10.67 -19.65
CA SER A 258 -2.81 9.57 -19.87
C SER A 258 -2.96 9.22 -21.35
N GLY A 259 -3.19 7.94 -21.64
CA GLY A 259 -3.35 7.43 -23.00
C GLY A 259 -2.74 6.06 -23.18
N THR A 260 -2.94 5.49 -24.37
CA THR A 260 -2.33 4.23 -24.76
C THR A 260 -1.12 4.49 -25.66
N TYR A 261 0.03 3.97 -25.27
CA TYR A 261 1.30 4.04 -25.98
C TYR A 261 1.52 2.69 -26.64
N TYR A 262 1.30 2.63 -27.96
CA TYR A 262 1.50 1.41 -28.74
C TYR A 262 2.97 1.26 -29.10
N ALA A 263 3.61 0.21 -28.61
CA ALA A 263 5.02 -0.08 -28.84
C ALA A 263 5.19 -1.43 -29.55
N SER A 264 6.07 -1.47 -30.54
CA SER A 264 6.43 -2.70 -31.26
C SER A 264 7.84 -3.20 -30.93
N GLU A 265 8.58 -2.47 -30.10
CA GLU A 265 9.96 -2.74 -29.70
C GLU A 265 10.15 -2.51 -28.20
N THR A 266 11.13 -3.20 -27.62
CA THR A 266 11.45 -3.09 -26.19
C THR A 266 11.87 -1.67 -25.83
N ILE A 267 11.23 -1.10 -24.81
CA ILE A 267 11.61 0.18 -24.23
C ILE A 267 12.77 -0.05 -23.28
N LYS A 268 13.96 0.49 -23.62
CA LYS A 268 15.19 0.28 -22.86
C LYS A 268 15.48 1.49 -21.98
N ILE A 269 15.68 1.25 -20.69
CA ILE A 269 16.09 2.26 -19.71
C ILE A 269 17.51 1.92 -19.25
N LYS A 270 18.49 2.71 -19.68
CA LYS A 270 19.92 2.42 -19.50
C LYS A 270 20.69 3.44 -18.65
N ARG A 271 20.20 4.69 -18.60
CA ARG A 271 20.80 5.73 -17.76
C ARG A 271 20.57 5.38 -16.30
N SER A 272 21.40 5.88 -15.39
CA SER A 272 21.22 5.69 -13.96
C SER A 272 21.03 7.04 -13.27
N GLY A 273 20.19 7.05 -12.24
CA GLY A 273 20.19 8.09 -11.23
C GLY A 273 21.36 7.92 -10.25
N THR A 274 21.20 8.51 -9.08
CA THR A 274 22.07 8.27 -7.92
C THR A 274 21.21 8.12 -6.68
N ALA A 275 21.77 7.58 -5.59
CA ALA A 275 21.05 7.43 -4.31
C ALA A 275 20.39 8.73 -3.80
N SER A 276 20.99 9.89 -4.08
CA SER A 276 20.43 11.21 -3.70
C SER A 276 19.59 11.89 -4.78
N LYS A 277 19.62 11.36 -6.01
CA LYS A 277 18.97 11.96 -7.20
C LYS A 277 18.51 10.84 -8.13
N ALA A 278 17.49 10.11 -7.68
CA ALA A 278 16.84 9.10 -8.51
C ALA A 278 16.18 9.77 -9.74
N ILE A 279 16.09 9.04 -10.85
CA ILE A 279 15.33 9.49 -12.02
C ILE A 279 13.88 9.01 -11.85
N VAL A 280 12.91 9.90 -12.08
CA VAL A 280 11.50 9.58 -11.91
C VAL A 280 10.82 9.47 -13.27
N LEU A 281 10.15 8.34 -13.54
CA LEU A 281 9.23 8.17 -14.65
C LEU A 281 7.84 7.88 -14.11
N SER A 282 6.94 8.85 -14.21
CA SER A 282 5.64 8.81 -13.53
C SER A 282 4.49 9.10 -14.48
N ALA A 283 3.31 8.52 -14.21
CA ALA A 283 2.06 9.12 -14.66
C ALA A 283 1.99 10.59 -14.21
N TYR A 284 1.43 11.46 -15.05
CA TYR A 284 1.26 12.87 -14.71
C TYR A 284 0.27 13.02 -13.53
N PRO A 285 0.56 13.83 -12.49
CA PRO A 285 -0.34 14.05 -11.37
C PRO A 285 -1.76 14.49 -11.77
N GLY A 286 -2.76 13.68 -11.38
CA GLY A 286 -4.18 13.88 -11.67
C GLY A 286 -4.68 13.21 -12.97
N ASP A 287 -3.78 12.68 -13.81
CA ASP A 287 -4.18 11.95 -15.01
C ASP A 287 -4.63 10.51 -14.67
N LYS A 288 -5.39 9.91 -15.58
CA LYS A 288 -5.60 8.46 -15.58
C LYS A 288 -4.27 7.74 -15.91
N ARG A 289 -4.13 6.51 -15.43
CA ARG A 289 -2.95 5.66 -15.66
C ARG A 289 -2.65 5.49 -17.16
N PRO A 290 -1.43 5.81 -17.62
CA PRO A 290 -0.96 5.47 -18.96
C PRO A 290 -0.89 3.95 -19.16
N VAL A 291 -1.14 3.48 -20.38
CA VAL A 291 -1.07 2.06 -20.75
C VAL A 291 -0.06 1.88 -21.89
N PHE A 292 0.93 1.01 -21.69
CA PHE A 292 1.82 0.54 -22.74
C PHE A 292 1.30 -0.76 -23.31
N ASP A 293 0.87 -0.73 -24.57
CA ASP A 293 0.35 -1.90 -25.28
C ASP A 293 1.38 -2.40 -26.28
N PHE A 294 1.92 -3.58 -26.01
CA PHE A 294 2.94 -4.23 -26.82
C PHE A 294 2.38 -5.29 -27.77
N SER A 295 1.06 -5.32 -28.01
CA SER A 295 0.41 -6.34 -28.87
C SER A 295 0.92 -6.45 -30.31
N ALA A 296 1.75 -5.51 -30.76
CA ALA A 296 2.47 -5.61 -32.03
C ALA A 296 3.71 -6.53 -31.98
N MET A 297 4.18 -6.92 -30.78
CA MET A 297 5.28 -7.87 -30.61
C MET A 297 4.79 -9.31 -30.82
N SER A 298 5.58 -10.08 -31.55
CA SER A 298 5.46 -11.54 -31.55
C SER A 298 6.06 -12.12 -30.26
N GLU A 299 5.62 -13.29 -29.83
CA GLU A 299 6.24 -14.02 -28.73
C GLU A 299 7.68 -14.43 -29.09
N LYS A 300 8.66 -13.97 -28.30
CA LYS A 300 10.09 -14.24 -28.45
C LYS A 300 10.84 -13.72 -27.22
N SER A 301 11.81 -14.46 -26.70
CA SER A 301 12.64 -14.14 -25.53
C SER A 301 13.44 -12.82 -25.55
N THR A 302 13.40 -12.07 -26.65
CA THR A 302 13.99 -10.73 -26.79
C THR A 302 12.96 -9.60 -26.80
N ASN A 303 11.66 -9.92 -26.89
CA ASN A 303 10.56 -8.98 -27.07
C ASN A 303 9.94 -8.57 -25.75
N ARG A 304 10.78 -8.13 -24.82
CA ARG A 304 10.37 -7.61 -23.51
C ARG A 304 9.64 -6.29 -23.68
N GLY A 305 8.68 -5.99 -22.82
CA GLY A 305 8.02 -4.68 -22.81
C GLY A 305 9.01 -3.59 -22.42
N PHE A 306 9.44 -3.61 -21.16
CA PHE A 306 10.49 -2.75 -20.63
C PHE A 306 11.73 -3.55 -20.25
N GLN A 307 12.91 -2.99 -20.54
CA GLN A 307 14.18 -3.48 -20.02
C GLN A 307 14.85 -2.37 -19.21
N LEU A 308 14.82 -2.48 -17.89
CA LEU A 308 15.43 -1.53 -16.96
C LEU A 308 16.80 -2.06 -16.50
N SER A 309 17.85 -1.52 -17.10
CA SER A 309 19.25 -1.85 -16.81
C SER A 309 19.97 -0.78 -16.00
N GLY A 310 19.41 0.43 -15.95
CA GLY A 310 19.90 1.52 -15.11
C GLY A 310 19.54 1.35 -13.64
N ASP A 311 20.27 2.07 -12.79
CA ASP A 311 20.09 2.08 -11.34
C ASP A 311 19.36 3.36 -10.89
N TYR A 312 18.77 3.33 -9.69
CA TYR A 312 18.15 4.49 -9.05
C TYR A 312 17.06 5.16 -9.91
N TRP A 313 16.16 4.36 -10.48
CA TRP A 313 14.91 4.83 -11.07
C TRP A 313 13.73 4.67 -10.11
N HIS A 314 12.76 5.57 -10.21
CA HIS A 314 11.43 5.40 -9.65
C HIS A 314 10.43 5.39 -10.81
N LEU A 315 9.85 4.22 -11.11
CA LEU A 315 8.76 4.07 -12.08
C LEU A 315 7.43 4.02 -11.34
N TYR A 316 6.50 4.91 -11.70
CA TYR A 316 5.25 5.11 -10.97
C TYR A 316 4.01 5.15 -11.87
N GLY A 317 3.01 4.32 -11.53
CA GLY A 317 1.62 4.63 -11.87
C GLY A 317 1.16 4.32 -13.29
N PHE A 318 1.83 3.41 -14.01
CA PHE A 318 1.42 3.02 -15.38
C PHE A 318 1.36 1.50 -15.58
N ASP A 319 0.77 1.10 -16.69
CA ASP A 319 0.41 -0.27 -17.00
C ASP A 319 1.23 -0.79 -18.19
N ILE A 320 1.68 -2.04 -18.13
CA ILE A 320 2.39 -2.73 -19.22
C ILE A 320 1.62 -4.00 -19.57
N LYS A 321 1.27 -4.13 -20.86
CA LYS A 321 0.55 -5.30 -21.32
C LYS A 321 1.02 -5.85 -22.65
N LYS A 322 0.80 -7.15 -22.84
CA LYS A 322 0.99 -7.87 -24.11
C LYS A 322 2.40 -7.75 -24.69
N ALA A 323 3.41 -7.67 -23.84
CA ALA A 323 4.78 -7.87 -24.29
C ALA A 323 4.93 -9.27 -24.88
N GLY A 324 5.78 -9.42 -25.90
CA GLY A 324 6.09 -10.72 -26.51
C GLY A 324 7.03 -11.58 -25.66
N ASP A 325 7.33 -11.17 -24.44
CA ASP A 325 8.18 -11.80 -23.44
C ASP A 325 7.78 -11.20 -22.09
N ASN A 326 8.73 -10.97 -21.16
CA ASN A 326 8.42 -10.34 -19.89
C ASN A 326 7.79 -8.95 -20.08
N GLY A 327 6.84 -8.59 -19.22
CA GLY A 327 6.35 -7.20 -19.16
C GLY A 327 7.49 -6.24 -18.82
N MET A 328 8.25 -6.57 -17.78
CA MET A 328 9.48 -5.87 -17.40
C MET A 328 10.61 -6.85 -17.06
N TYR A 329 11.77 -6.62 -17.66
CA TYR A 329 13.02 -7.29 -17.30
C TYR A 329 13.95 -6.30 -16.60
N LEU A 330 14.17 -6.51 -15.31
CA LEU A 330 14.93 -5.65 -14.41
C LEU A 330 16.32 -6.24 -14.15
N THR A 331 17.35 -5.56 -14.65
CA THR A 331 18.77 -5.92 -14.42
C THR A 331 19.55 -4.84 -13.67
N GLY A 332 18.99 -3.65 -13.50
CA GLY A 332 19.55 -2.61 -12.64
C GLY A 332 19.23 -2.84 -11.15
N SER A 333 19.88 -2.08 -10.29
CA SER A 333 19.78 -2.13 -8.83
C SER A 333 19.26 -0.82 -8.23
N HIS A 334 18.78 -0.87 -6.99
CA HIS A 334 18.27 0.30 -6.27
C HIS A 334 17.12 1.03 -6.98
N ASN A 335 16.30 0.31 -7.75
CA ASN A 335 15.13 0.87 -8.41
C ASN A 335 13.87 0.70 -7.57
N THR A 336 12.94 1.64 -7.68
CA THR A 336 11.58 1.56 -7.14
C THR A 336 10.58 1.38 -8.28
N ILE A 337 9.80 0.31 -8.23
CA ILE A 337 8.72 0.01 -9.16
C ILE A 337 7.43 0.07 -8.36
N GLU A 338 6.71 1.18 -8.46
CA GLU A 338 5.61 1.50 -7.54
C GLU A 338 4.28 1.69 -8.28
N PHE A 339 3.24 1.05 -7.73
CA PHE A 339 1.88 1.14 -8.23
C PHE A 339 1.78 0.88 -9.73
N MET A 340 2.40 -0.21 -10.19
CA MET A 340 2.46 -0.65 -11.59
C MET A 340 1.54 -1.85 -11.84
N LYS A 341 1.09 -2.04 -13.09
CA LYS A 341 0.38 -3.26 -13.50
C LYS A 341 1.11 -3.95 -14.65
N PHE A 342 1.30 -5.26 -14.56
CA PHE A 342 1.92 -6.10 -15.60
C PHE A 342 0.96 -7.23 -15.99
N TYR A 343 0.40 -7.22 -17.19
CA TYR A 343 -0.63 -8.21 -17.51
C TYR A 343 -0.71 -8.64 -18.97
N GLU A 344 -1.21 -9.86 -19.19
CA GLU A 344 -1.34 -10.44 -20.53
C GLU A 344 -0.02 -10.48 -21.31
N ASN A 345 1.14 -10.49 -20.62
CA ASN A 345 2.43 -10.63 -21.28
C ASN A 345 2.70 -12.11 -21.61
N SER A 346 3.50 -12.34 -22.66
CA SER A 346 3.85 -13.69 -23.14
C SER A 346 4.98 -14.36 -22.34
N ASP A 347 5.32 -13.83 -21.18
CA ASP A 347 6.20 -14.41 -20.15
C ASP A 347 5.90 -13.64 -18.84
N THR A 348 6.71 -13.85 -17.80
CA THR A 348 6.62 -13.24 -16.47
C THR A 348 6.31 -11.74 -16.51
N GLY A 349 5.35 -11.28 -15.72
CA GLY A 349 4.97 -9.87 -15.69
C GLY A 349 6.14 -8.94 -15.33
N LEU A 350 6.84 -9.19 -14.21
CA LEU A 350 8.10 -8.53 -13.87
C LEU A 350 9.13 -9.55 -13.36
N GLN A 351 10.27 -9.62 -14.05
CA GLN A 351 11.40 -10.48 -13.69
C GLN A 351 12.63 -9.64 -13.32
N ILE A 352 13.22 -9.93 -12.16
CA ILE A 352 14.48 -9.38 -11.66
C ILE A 352 15.57 -10.43 -11.84
N SER A 353 16.69 -10.06 -12.46
CA SER A 353 17.78 -11.01 -12.74
C SER A 353 19.11 -10.31 -13.02
N SER A 354 20.12 -11.06 -13.49
CA SER A 354 21.41 -10.52 -13.96
C SER A 354 22.13 -9.62 -12.95
N GLY A 355 22.15 -10.03 -11.68
CA GLY A 355 22.82 -9.33 -10.59
C GLY A 355 22.02 -8.19 -9.96
N ALA A 356 20.83 -7.88 -10.48
CA ALA A 356 19.95 -6.85 -9.93
C ALA A 356 19.66 -7.07 -8.45
N ALA A 357 20.01 -6.08 -7.63
CA ALA A 357 19.96 -6.13 -6.18
C ALA A 357 19.23 -4.90 -5.63
N TYR A 358 18.71 -5.03 -4.41
CA TYR A 358 18.13 -3.90 -3.68
C TYR A 358 17.02 -3.15 -4.46
N ASN A 359 16.22 -3.83 -5.27
CA ASN A 359 15.06 -3.20 -5.91
C ASN A 359 13.83 -3.30 -5.00
N PHE A 360 12.99 -2.28 -5.02
CA PHE A 360 11.75 -2.21 -4.24
C PHE A 360 10.53 -2.18 -5.15
N ILE A 361 9.73 -3.23 -5.08
CA ILE A 361 8.54 -3.42 -5.89
C ILE A 361 7.37 -3.23 -4.93
N LYS A 362 6.66 -2.11 -5.10
CA LYS A 362 5.67 -1.64 -4.13
C LYS A 362 4.30 -1.54 -4.79
N ASN A 363 3.28 -2.04 -4.10
CA ASN A 363 1.88 -1.82 -4.46
C ASN A 363 1.55 -2.17 -5.93
N SER A 364 2.23 -3.17 -6.49
CA SER A 364 2.12 -3.52 -7.91
C SER A 364 1.36 -4.82 -8.12
N ASP A 365 0.69 -4.92 -9.27
CA ASP A 365 -0.14 -6.06 -9.66
C ASP A 365 0.45 -6.76 -10.88
N SER A 366 0.46 -8.10 -10.89
CA SER A 366 0.91 -8.89 -12.04
C SER A 366 -0.01 -10.07 -12.33
N TYR A 367 -0.64 -10.13 -13.50
CA TYR A 367 -1.74 -11.05 -13.72
C TYR A 367 -2.02 -11.44 -15.16
N TYR A 368 -2.62 -12.62 -15.36
CA TYR A 368 -2.95 -13.15 -16.69
C TYR A 368 -1.74 -13.24 -17.64
N ASN A 369 -0.52 -13.29 -17.11
CA ASN A 369 0.66 -13.52 -17.93
C ASN A 369 0.71 -15.01 -18.32
N ALA A 370 1.00 -15.28 -19.59
CA ALA A 370 0.91 -16.60 -20.19
C ALA A 370 1.78 -16.70 -21.45
N ASP A 371 2.78 -17.57 -21.43
CA ASP A 371 3.58 -17.95 -22.59
C ASP A 371 2.93 -19.10 -23.38
N SER A 372 3.26 -19.22 -24.66
CA SER A 372 2.70 -20.26 -25.53
C SER A 372 3.19 -21.67 -25.22
N THR A 373 4.28 -21.81 -24.46
CA THR A 373 4.81 -23.11 -24.01
C THR A 373 4.10 -23.64 -22.76
N LEU A 374 3.27 -22.81 -22.15
CA LEU A 374 2.44 -23.10 -20.97
C LEU A 374 3.20 -23.42 -19.68
N GLU A 375 4.38 -22.84 -19.48
CA GLU A 375 5.28 -23.27 -18.38
C GLU A 375 6.04 -22.13 -17.69
N ASN A 376 6.17 -20.93 -18.27
CA ASN A 376 7.22 -19.98 -17.82
C ASN A 376 6.68 -18.65 -17.27
N ALA A 377 5.42 -18.32 -17.53
CA ALA A 377 4.89 -17.00 -17.24
C ALA A 377 4.40 -16.84 -15.80
N ASP A 378 5.28 -16.31 -14.95
CA ASP A 378 4.98 -15.95 -13.56
C ASP A 378 4.28 -14.59 -13.42
N GLY A 379 3.77 -14.31 -12.23
CA GLY A 379 3.42 -12.96 -11.83
C GLY A 379 4.68 -12.10 -11.64
N PHE A 380 5.43 -12.41 -10.60
CA PHE A 380 6.69 -11.76 -10.24
C PHE A 380 7.80 -12.81 -10.15
N ALA A 381 9.02 -12.43 -10.52
CA ALA A 381 10.14 -13.31 -10.32
C ALA A 381 11.39 -12.57 -9.88
N ALA A 382 12.09 -13.13 -8.90
CA ALA A 382 13.45 -12.73 -8.51
C ALA A 382 14.34 -13.95 -8.72
N LYS A 383 14.75 -14.17 -9.98
CA LYS A 383 15.20 -15.49 -10.44
C LYS A 383 16.46 -15.48 -11.31
N LEU A 384 16.96 -16.68 -11.59
CA LEU A 384 18.20 -16.98 -12.29
C LEU A 384 19.41 -16.42 -11.52
N THR A 385 20.11 -15.44 -12.10
CA THR A 385 21.32 -14.81 -11.55
C THR A 385 21.00 -13.54 -10.75
N VAL A 386 19.83 -13.47 -10.10
CA VAL A 386 19.38 -12.31 -9.31
C VAL A 386 20.36 -11.94 -8.18
N GLY A 387 20.43 -10.67 -7.80
CA GLY A 387 21.14 -10.20 -6.62
C GLY A 387 20.31 -10.28 -5.33
N SER A 388 20.94 -9.95 -4.20
CA SER A 388 20.27 -9.97 -2.88
C SER A 388 19.60 -8.63 -2.54
N GLY A 389 18.64 -8.66 -1.62
CA GLY A 389 18.01 -7.48 -1.05
C GLY A 389 16.83 -6.93 -1.84
N ASN A 390 16.34 -7.68 -2.84
CA ASN A 390 15.11 -7.33 -3.54
C ASN A 390 13.91 -7.51 -2.62
N TYR A 391 12.95 -6.58 -2.71
CA TYR A 391 11.86 -6.47 -1.76
C TYR A 391 10.53 -6.20 -2.46
N PHE A 392 9.52 -6.99 -2.13
CA PHE A 392 8.16 -6.86 -2.62
C PHE A 392 7.25 -6.47 -1.46
N TYR A 393 6.50 -5.38 -1.60
CA TYR A 393 5.58 -4.90 -0.57
C TYR A 393 4.21 -4.62 -1.18
N GLY A 394 3.14 -5.10 -0.56
CA GLY A 394 1.77 -4.78 -1.00
C GLY A 394 1.45 -5.30 -2.40
N CYS A 395 2.20 -6.29 -2.91
CA CYS A 395 2.07 -6.77 -4.29
C CYS A 395 0.98 -7.83 -4.40
N ARG A 396 0.37 -7.97 -5.59
CA ARG A 396 -0.57 -9.06 -5.86
C ARG A 396 -0.25 -9.71 -7.19
N ALA A 397 -0.22 -11.03 -7.21
CA ALA A 397 -0.16 -11.77 -8.47
C ALA A 397 -1.28 -12.80 -8.54
N TRP A 398 -2.00 -12.79 -9.68
CA TRP A 398 -3.10 -13.72 -9.85
C TRP A 398 -3.28 -14.25 -11.26
N ASN A 399 -3.74 -15.49 -11.36
CA ASN A 399 -4.02 -16.15 -12.62
C ASN A 399 -2.88 -16.00 -13.64
N ASN A 400 -1.64 -16.03 -13.15
CA ASN A 400 -0.49 -16.24 -13.99
C ASN A 400 -0.38 -17.73 -14.28
N LEU A 401 0.14 -18.06 -15.46
CA LEU A 401 0.09 -19.41 -15.99
C LEU A 401 0.98 -20.39 -15.22
N ASP A 402 2.16 -19.94 -14.79
CA ASP A 402 3.07 -20.71 -13.95
C ASP A 402 2.86 -20.36 -12.47
N ASP A 403 3.68 -19.50 -11.86
CA ASP A 403 3.54 -19.16 -10.45
C ASP A 403 3.10 -17.72 -10.18
N GLY A 404 2.66 -17.45 -8.96
CA GLY A 404 2.50 -16.09 -8.47
C GLY A 404 3.85 -15.39 -8.29
N PHE A 405 4.76 -16.05 -7.56
CA PHE A 405 6.14 -15.65 -7.39
C PHE A 405 7.11 -16.79 -7.64
N ASP A 406 8.14 -16.56 -8.44
CA ASP A 406 9.23 -17.52 -8.71
C ASP A 406 10.61 -17.02 -8.23
N GLY A 407 11.21 -17.77 -7.31
CA GLY A 407 12.56 -17.58 -6.77
C GLY A 407 13.63 -18.49 -7.38
N TYR A 408 13.38 -19.22 -8.46
CA TYR A 408 14.31 -20.18 -9.05
C TYR A 408 15.69 -19.59 -9.39
N LEU A 409 16.78 -20.30 -9.17
CA LEU A 409 18.15 -19.80 -9.40
C LEU A 409 18.89 -20.57 -10.49
N ARG A 410 19.79 -19.87 -11.19
CA ARG A 410 20.77 -20.41 -12.14
C ARG A 410 22.08 -19.67 -12.01
N ASP A 411 23.19 -20.40 -12.13
CA ASP A 411 24.56 -19.85 -12.18
C ASP A 411 24.88 -18.83 -11.08
N ASN A 412 24.19 -18.94 -9.95
CA ASN A 412 24.27 -18.01 -8.83
C ASN A 412 25.11 -18.68 -7.74
N GLY A 413 26.44 -18.56 -7.84
CA GLY A 413 27.38 -19.16 -6.87
C GLY A 413 27.31 -18.57 -5.45
N SER A 414 26.26 -17.80 -5.15
CA SER A 414 26.03 -17.08 -3.90
C SER A 414 24.63 -17.38 -3.38
N SER A 415 24.45 -17.28 -2.07
CA SER A 415 23.12 -17.30 -1.47
C SER A 415 22.51 -15.90 -1.57
N VAL A 416 21.30 -15.80 -2.10
CA VAL A 416 20.58 -14.53 -2.29
C VAL A 416 19.40 -14.44 -1.35
N THR A 417 19.01 -13.23 -0.95
CA THR A 417 17.84 -13.00 -0.10
C THR A 417 16.82 -12.13 -0.80
N THR A 418 15.57 -12.57 -0.81
CA THR A 418 14.40 -11.78 -1.24
C THR A 418 13.36 -11.75 -0.12
N THR A 419 12.71 -10.61 0.04
CA THR A 419 11.65 -10.43 1.05
C THR A 419 10.35 -10.03 0.40
N LEU A 420 9.25 -10.64 0.85
CA LEU A 420 7.90 -10.38 0.42
C LEU A 420 7.06 -10.06 1.66
N GLU A 421 6.53 -8.85 1.71
CA GLU A 421 5.72 -8.35 2.83
C GLU A 421 4.36 -7.88 2.30
N TYR A 422 3.26 -8.19 3.02
CA TYR A 422 1.89 -7.83 2.59
C TYR A 422 1.62 -8.21 1.13
N THR A 423 2.06 -9.39 0.71
CA THR A 423 2.03 -9.79 -0.70
C THR A 423 1.08 -10.98 -0.89
N TRP A 424 0.24 -10.93 -1.93
CA TRP A 424 -0.83 -11.91 -2.16
C TRP A 424 -0.62 -12.68 -3.47
N MET A 425 -0.71 -14.01 -3.41
CA MET A 425 -0.58 -14.93 -4.54
C MET A 425 -1.86 -15.73 -4.70
N ILE A 426 -2.62 -15.43 -5.76
CA ILE A 426 -4.04 -15.79 -5.85
C ILE A 426 -4.30 -16.57 -7.15
N ARG A 427 -4.77 -17.82 -7.07
CA ARG A 427 -5.20 -18.58 -8.25
C ARG A 427 -4.18 -18.63 -9.40
N ASN A 428 -2.89 -18.75 -9.09
CA ASN A 428 -1.87 -19.01 -10.11
C ASN A 428 -1.92 -20.48 -10.55
N GLY A 429 -1.44 -20.75 -11.76
CA GLY A 429 -1.67 -22.01 -12.47
C GLY A 429 -3.02 -22.07 -13.19
N TYR A 430 -3.79 -20.98 -13.22
CA TYR A 430 -5.02 -20.87 -14.01
C TYR A 430 -4.83 -19.87 -15.15
N GLN A 431 -5.27 -20.24 -16.34
CA GLN A 431 -5.38 -19.32 -17.46
C GLN A 431 -6.45 -18.25 -17.20
N LYS A 432 -6.39 -17.14 -17.94
CA LYS A 432 -7.35 -16.02 -17.84
C LYS A 432 -8.82 -16.43 -17.97
N ASN A 433 -9.12 -17.50 -18.70
CA ASN A 433 -10.47 -18.04 -18.87
C ASN A 433 -10.93 -18.92 -17.70
N GLY A 434 -10.12 -19.06 -16.63
CA GLY A 434 -10.40 -19.87 -15.46
C GLY A 434 -10.07 -21.36 -15.63
N VAL A 435 -9.54 -21.79 -16.77
CA VAL A 435 -9.11 -23.17 -17.00
C VAL A 435 -7.75 -23.40 -16.34
N LYS A 436 -7.59 -24.52 -15.64
CA LYS A 436 -6.29 -24.93 -15.08
C LYS A 436 -5.25 -25.02 -16.22
N GLY A 437 -4.15 -24.29 -16.05
CA GLY A 437 -2.99 -24.27 -16.92
C GLY A 437 -2.10 -25.50 -16.74
N ALA A 438 -1.04 -25.57 -17.54
CA ALA A 438 -0.03 -26.63 -17.47
C ALA A 438 1.22 -26.23 -16.69
N GLY A 439 1.35 -24.95 -16.31
CA GLY A 439 2.41 -24.49 -15.41
C GLY A 439 2.27 -25.09 -14.02
N ASP A 440 3.30 -24.94 -13.20
CA ASP A 440 3.40 -25.54 -11.89
C ASP A 440 2.28 -25.07 -10.97
N GLY A 441 1.94 -23.77 -11.01
CA GLY A 441 0.75 -23.25 -10.37
C GLY A 441 0.88 -23.00 -8.87
N ASN A 442 2.05 -22.60 -8.42
CA ASN A 442 2.31 -22.29 -7.02
C ASN A 442 1.96 -20.84 -6.67
N GLY A 443 1.68 -20.59 -5.39
CA GLY A 443 1.60 -19.23 -4.87
C GLY A 443 2.99 -18.60 -4.82
N PHE A 444 3.82 -19.09 -3.89
CA PHE A 444 5.19 -18.68 -3.67
C PHE A 444 6.15 -19.87 -3.91
N LYS A 445 6.78 -19.93 -5.10
CA LYS A 445 7.91 -20.82 -5.37
C LYS A 445 9.17 -20.22 -4.73
N THR A 446 9.59 -20.80 -3.61
CA THR A 446 10.56 -20.15 -2.70
C THR A 446 12.01 -20.19 -3.19
N GLY A 447 12.30 -20.96 -4.24
CA GLY A 447 13.64 -21.11 -4.78
C GLY A 447 13.74 -22.23 -5.80
N GLY A 448 14.88 -22.94 -5.79
CA GLY A 448 15.15 -24.05 -6.69
C GLY A 448 16.31 -23.75 -7.64
N SER A 449 16.74 -24.78 -8.37
CA SER A 449 17.80 -24.68 -9.39
C SER A 449 17.88 -25.97 -10.21
N ASP A 450 18.53 -25.92 -11.38
CA ASP A 450 18.67 -27.09 -12.27
C ASP A 450 19.40 -28.23 -11.54
N GLY A 451 20.47 -27.88 -10.79
CA GLY A 451 21.26 -28.79 -9.97
C GLY A 451 20.64 -29.16 -8.62
N LYS A 452 19.54 -28.49 -8.22
CA LYS A 452 18.85 -28.67 -6.94
C LYS A 452 19.76 -28.41 -5.72
N ASP A 453 20.71 -27.50 -5.88
CA ASP A 453 21.81 -27.24 -4.95
C ASP A 453 21.96 -25.76 -4.56
N LEU A 454 21.24 -24.84 -5.23
CA LEU A 454 21.29 -23.41 -4.92
C LEU A 454 20.34 -22.99 -3.80
N ALA A 455 20.73 -21.92 -3.10
CA ALA A 455 20.12 -21.44 -1.87
C ALA A 455 19.54 -20.03 -2.04
N HIS A 456 18.23 -19.94 -2.25
CA HIS A 456 17.48 -18.69 -2.16
C HIS A 456 16.91 -18.55 -0.74
N ASN A 457 17.33 -17.53 0.00
CA ASN A 457 16.73 -17.20 1.29
C ASN A 457 15.47 -16.37 1.09
N GLY A 458 14.31 -16.96 1.40
CA GLY A 458 13.02 -16.28 1.30
C GLY A 458 12.53 -15.82 2.67
N VAL A 459 12.07 -14.57 2.75
CA VAL A 459 11.41 -14.01 3.93
C VAL A 459 10.01 -13.56 3.54
N TYR A 460 8.98 -14.15 4.15
CA TYR A 460 7.58 -13.94 3.84
C TYR A 460 6.87 -13.44 5.09
N ILE A 461 6.34 -12.22 5.07
CA ILE A 461 5.77 -11.54 6.23
C ILE A 461 4.37 -11.04 5.87
N ASN A 462 3.36 -11.44 6.65
CA ASN A 462 1.98 -11.03 6.39
C ASN A 462 1.55 -11.32 4.94
N THR A 463 1.89 -12.51 4.44
CA THR A 463 1.65 -12.92 3.05
C THR A 463 0.43 -13.83 2.95
N ILE A 464 -0.28 -13.74 1.83
CA ILE A 464 -1.47 -14.55 1.56
C ILE A 464 -1.24 -15.40 0.31
N SER A 465 -1.52 -16.70 0.39
CA SER A 465 -1.60 -17.60 -0.75
C SER A 465 -2.97 -18.27 -0.79
N ALA A 466 -3.74 -18.03 -1.85
CA ALA A 466 -5.12 -18.49 -1.92
C ALA A 466 -5.50 -19.08 -3.29
N GLY A 467 -6.06 -20.28 -3.32
CA GLY A 467 -6.67 -20.84 -4.54
C GLY A 467 -5.69 -21.27 -5.63
N ASN A 468 -4.39 -21.40 -5.35
CA ASN A 468 -3.40 -21.77 -6.37
C ASN A 468 -3.52 -23.27 -6.72
N THR A 469 -3.27 -23.62 -7.99
CA THR A 469 -3.54 -25.00 -8.45
C THR A 469 -2.57 -26.07 -7.90
N ALA A 470 -1.45 -25.63 -7.33
CA ALA A 470 -0.45 -26.44 -6.64
C ALA A 470 -0.18 -25.86 -5.23
N ASP A 471 1.08 -25.73 -4.83
CA ASP A 471 1.42 -25.42 -3.44
C ASP A 471 1.32 -23.92 -3.17
N GLY A 472 0.79 -23.53 -2.01
CA GLY A 472 0.73 -22.13 -1.62
C GLY A 472 2.13 -21.57 -1.36
N TYR A 473 2.93 -22.31 -0.58
CA TYR A 473 4.37 -22.09 -0.43
C TYR A 473 5.11 -23.35 -0.89
N ASP A 474 5.84 -23.28 -1.98
CA ASP A 474 6.58 -24.40 -2.57
C ASP A 474 8.08 -24.30 -2.27
N GLN A 475 8.67 -25.39 -1.80
CA GLN A 475 10.11 -25.46 -1.62
C GLN A 475 10.86 -25.44 -2.95
N ASN A 476 10.36 -26.15 -3.96
CA ASN A 476 11.03 -26.35 -5.25
C ASN A 476 12.52 -26.76 -5.15
N SER A 477 12.88 -27.66 -4.23
CA SER A 477 14.28 -28.06 -3.99
C SER A 477 15.23 -26.92 -3.59
N ASN A 478 14.71 -25.79 -3.13
CA ASN A 478 15.49 -24.73 -2.53
C ASN A 478 16.35 -25.26 -1.36
N ARG A 479 17.61 -24.83 -1.32
CA ARG A 479 18.59 -25.16 -0.27
C ARG A 479 18.78 -24.05 0.76
N GLY A 480 18.10 -22.93 0.59
CA GLY A 480 18.25 -21.73 1.41
C GLY A 480 17.53 -21.81 2.74
N THR A 481 17.42 -20.65 3.37
CA THR A 481 16.61 -20.44 4.56
C THR A 481 15.26 -19.84 4.17
N VAL A 482 14.17 -20.47 4.60
CA VAL A 482 12.82 -19.93 4.42
C VAL A 482 12.27 -19.50 5.77
N THR A 483 11.83 -18.26 5.87
CA THR A 483 11.20 -17.67 7.07
C THR A 483 9.83 -17.15 6.69
N ILE A 484 8.79 -17.63 7.38
CA ILE A 484 7.40 -17.27 7.16
C ILE A 484 6.80 -16.81 8.49
N TYR A 485 6.31 -15.57 8.52
CA TYR A 485 5.62 -14.99 9.66
C TYR A 485 4.25 -14.50 9.24
N ASN A 486 3.25 -14.79 10.08
CA ASN A 486 1.91 -14.23 9.95
C ASN A 486 1.27 -14.54 8.58
N ALA A 487 1.50 -15.73 8.02
CA ALA A 487 0.99 -16.09 6.70
C ALA A 487 -0.44 -16.64 6.76
N ILE A 488 -1.17 -16.46 5.66
CA ILE A 488 -2.40 -17.21 5.38
C ILE A 488 -2.16 -18.06 4.14
N ALA A 489 -2.42 -19.35 4.25
CA ALA A 489 -2.48 -20.27 3.12
C ALA A 489 -3.86 -20.96 3.12
N TYR A 490 -4.62 -20.76 2.06
CA TYR A 490 -6.01 -21.19 1.95
C TYR A 490 -6.33 -21.81 0.60
N ASP A 491 -7.01 -22.97 0.58
CA ASP A 491 -7.59 -23.54 -0.66
C ASP A 491 -6.56 -23.72 -1.79
N ASN A 492 -5.31 -24.05 -1.43
CA ASN A 492 -4.28 -24.45 -2.37
C ASN A 492 -4.24 -25.99 -2.41
N ASN A 493 -3.58 -26.59 -3.40
CA ASN A 493 -3.40 -28.04 -3.40
C ASN A 493 -2.66 -28.53 -2.13
N ARG A 494 -1.54 -27.91 -1.78
CA ARG A 494 -1.02 -27.91 -0.40
C ARG A 494 -0.88 -26.47 0.02
N ASN A 495 -1.17 -26.15 1.27
CA ASN A 495 -0.95 -24.80 1.76
C ASN A 495 0.55 -24.54 1.94
N PHE A 496 1.26 -25.50 2.55
CA PHE A 496 2.70 -25.46 2.74
C PHE A 496 3.36 -26.74 2.21
N GLY A 497 4.05 -26.64 1.07
CA GLY A 497 4.87 -27.67 0.44
C GLY A 497 6.36 -27.55 0.75
N LEU A 498 6.74 -27.38 2.02
CA LEU A 498 8.09 -26.99 2.45
C LEU A 498 8.90 -28.16 3.02
N GLY A 499 8.82 -29.32 2.39
CA GLY A 499 9.45 -30.55 2.88
C GLY A 499 9.75 -31.57 1.78
N ASP A 500 10.67 -31.21 0.89
CA ASP A 500 11.28 -32.15 -0.06
C ASP A 500 12.06 -33.26 0.67
N GLY A 501 12.35 -34.34 -0.06
CA GLY A 501 13.09 -35.50 0.48
C GLY A 501 14.47 -35.13 1.05
N SER A 502 15.05 -36.01 1.88
CA SER A 502 16.25 -35.72 2.68
C SER A 502 17.48 -35.24 1.88
N SER A 503 17.62 -35.65 0.62
CA SER A 503 18.70 -35.16 -0.26
C SER A 503 18.53 -33.70 -0.71
N ARG A 504 17.32 -33.13 -0.57
CA ARG A 504 16.88 -31.84 -1.12
C ARG A 504 16.36 -30.86 -0.06
N GLN A 505 16.68 -31.06 1.22
CA GLN A 505 16.21 -30.22 2.33
C GLN A 505 16.65 -28.75 2.26
N LEU A 506 15.76 -27.86 2.69
CA LEU A 506 16.09 -26.50 3.09
C LEU A 506 17.18 -26.50 4.17
N LYS A 507 17.99 -25.44 4.23
CA LYS A 507 18.95 -25.25 5.33
C LYS A 507 18.23 -25.01 6.65
N ASN A 508 17.37 -24.00 6.67
CA ASN A 508 16.53 -23.65 7.82
C ASN A 508 15.10 -23.37 7.36
N LEU A 509 14.13 -23.77 8.16
CA LEU A 509 12.73 -23.45 7.95
C LEU A 509 12.14 -22.89 9.25
N THR A 510 11.72 -21.63 9.22
CA THR A 510 11.00 -20.98 10.31
C THR A 510 9.60 -20.65 9.85
N ILE A 511 8.57 -21.10 10.58
CA ILE A 511 7.17 -20.75 10.32
C ILE A 511 6.50 -20.41 11.65
N LYS A 512 5.99 -19.19 11.77
CA LYS A 512 5.29 -18.74 12.98
C LYS A 512 4.03 -17.98 12.64
N ASN A 513 3.09 -18.02 13.56
CA ASN A 513 1.85 -17.24 13.53
C ASN A 513 1.01 -17.46 12.26
N SER A 514 1.13 -18.62 11.61
CA SER A 514 0.56 -18.81 10.26
C SER A 514 -0.69 -19.70 10.29
N ILE A 515 -1.62 -19.42 9.37
CA ILE A 515 -2.84 -20.20 9.17
C ILE A 515 -2.72 -21.07 7.92
N SER A 516 -3.01 -22.37 8.08
CA SER A 516 -3.29 -23.32 7.01
C SER A 516 -4.75 -23.77 7.13
N LEU A 517 -5.55 -23.59 6.07
CA LEU A 517 -6.94 -24.04 6.03
C LEU A 517 -7.31 -24.58 4.64
N ASP A 518 -8.09 -25.67 4.61
CA ASP A 518 -8.71 -26.25 3.41
C ASP A 518 -7.74 -26.56 2.25
N GLY A 519 -6.52 -27.02 2.53
CA GLY A 519 -5.64 -27.56 1.49
C GLY A 519 -6.08 -28.96 1.02
N ASP A 520 -6.06 -29.23 -0.29
CA ASP A 520 -6.48 -30.53 -0.86
C ASP A 520 -5.60 -31.71 -0.39
N ASN A 521 -4.35 -31.41 -0.06
CA ASN A 521 -3.33 -32.34 0.39
C ASN A 521 -2.66 -31.82 1.66
N ARG A 522 -2.08 -32.75 2.42
CA ARG A 522 -1.39 -32.44 3.67
C ARG A 522 -0.15 -31.59 3.44
N ASP A 523 0.02 -30.61 4.32
CA ASP A 523 1.23 -29.81 4.41
C ASP A 523 2.46 -30.67 4.70
N LYS A 524 3.62 -30.19 4.24
CA LYS A 524 4.93 -30.81 4.41
C LYS A 524 5.91 -29.79 4.95
N PHE A 525 6.71 -30.24 5.92
CA PHE A 525 7.73 -29.43 6.56
C PHE A 525 9.01 -30.26 6.70
N GLY A 526 10.12 -29.76 6.17
CA GLY A 526 11.40 -30.46 6.19
C GLY A 526 12.58 -29.55 5.88
N ALA A 527 13.52 -29.48 6.81
CA ALA A 527 14.76 -28.74 6.69
C ALA A 527 15.85 -29.37 7.56
N GLY A 528 17.11 -28.96 7.37
CA GLY A 528 18.20 -29.32 8.28
C GLY A 528 17.97 -28.81 9.71
N SER A 529 17.31 -27.67 9.85
CA SER A 529 16.80 -27.15 11.13
C SER A 529 15.41 -26.53 10.94
N THR A 530 14.47 -26.86 11.82
CA THR A 530 13.11 -26.31 11.82
C THR A 530 12.82 -25.53 13.10
N ASN A 531 12.11 -24.42 12.97
CA ASN A 531 11.51 -23.67 14.06
C ASN A 531 10.06 -23.32 13.68
N ILE A 532 9.15 -24.25 13.93
CA ILE A 532 7.76 -24.17 13.51
C ILE A 532 6.89 -24.22 14.75
N THR A 533 6.38 -23.06 15.18
CA THR A 533 5.65 -22.88 16.45
C THR A 533 4.53 -21.86 16.30
N ASN A 534 3.49 -21.95 17.12
CA ASN A 534 2.37 -21.00 17.15
C ASN A 534 1.70 -20.88 15.77
N ASN A 535 1.36 -21.99 15.14
CA ASN A 535 0.63 -22.01 13.87
C ASN A 535 -0.72 -22.70 14.06
N SER A 536 -1.67 -22.48 13.14
CA SER A 536 -3.06 -22.93 13.31
C SER A 536 -3.22 -24.45 13.42
N TRP A 537 -2.24 -25.23 12.94
CA TRP A 537 -2.22 -26.70 13.04
C TRP A 537 -1.52 -27.24 14.30
N GLN A 538 -1.15 -26.36 15.23
CA GLN A 538 -0.43 -26.69 16.47
C GLN A 538 -1.28 -26.35 17.70
N ASP A 539 -0.74 -26.69 18.88
CA ASP A 539 -1.23 -26.23 20.18
C ASP A 539 -2.69 -26.58 20.53
N GLY A 540 -3.31 -27.49 19.78
CA GLY A 540 -4.67 -27.98 20.03
C GLY A 540 -5.78 -26.99 19.70
N LEU A 541 -5.47 -25.93 18.95
CA LEU A 541 -6.43 -24.89 18.55
C LEU A 541 -7.58 -25.50 17.73
N SER A 542 -8.81 -25.10 18.05
CA SER A 542 -10.02 -25.48 17.32
C SER A 542 -10.57 -24.29 16.56
N PHE A 543 -10.52 -24.37 15.23
CA PHE A 543 -11.05 -23.33 14.34
C PHE A 543 -11.59 -23.95 13.04
N SER A 544 -12.40 -23.19 12.31
CA SER A 544 -12.90 -23.56 10.98
C SER A 544 -13.15 -22.30 10.15
N SER A 545 -13.72 -22.46 8.95
CA SER A 545 -14.15 -21.33 8.12
C SER A 545 -15.12 -20.38 8.85
N SER A 546 -15.82 -20.83 9.89
CA SER A 546 -16.72 -19.99 10.69
C SER A 546 -16.01 -18.89 11.49
N ASP A 547 -14.73 -19.07 11.79
CA ASP A 547 -13.90 -18.13 12.53
C ASP A 547 -13.55 -16.88 11.73
N PHE A 548 -13.76 -16.90 10.42
CA PHE A 548 -13.39 -15.79 9.53
C PHE A 548 -14.62 -14.99 9.08
N ALA A 549 -14.48 -13.67 8.98
CA ALA A 549 -15.49 -12.75 8.47
C ALA A 549 -15.89 -13.09 7.02
N SER A 550 -14.90 -13.47 6.19
CA SER A 550 -15.08 -13.98 4.83
C SER A 550 -14.00 -15.00 4.51
N ILE A 551 -14.35 -16.01 3.71
CA ILE A 551 -13.42 -16.93 3.04
C ILE A 551 -13.46 -16.75 1.51
N ASN A 552 -14.11 -15.68 1.04
CA ASN A 552 -14.26 -15.43 -0.40
C ASN A 552 -12.96 -14.90 -1.00
N ILE A 553 -12.26 -15.73 -1.77
CA ILE A 553 -11.00 -15.38 -2.45
C ILE A 553 -11.15 -14.16 -3.37
N ASP A 554 -12.35 -13.93 -3.95
CA ASP A 554 -12.57 -12.77 -4.83
C ASP A 554 -12.39 -11.43 -4.12
N ASP A 555 -12.51 -11.38 -2.80
CA ASP A 555 -12.27 -10.16 -2.01
C ASP A 555 -10.83 -9.64 -2.26
N LEU A 556 -9.86 -10.56 -2.39
CA LEU A 556 -8.44 -10.23 -2.63
C LEU A 556 -8.18 -9.58 -4.01
N LEU A 557 -9.12 -9.74 -4.94
CA LEU A 557 -9.05 -9.20 -6.31
C LEU A 557 -9.74 -7.84 -6.45
N ALA A 558 -10.30 -7.28 -5.38
CA ALA A 558 -10.91 -5.96 -5.38
C ALA A 558 -9.92 -4.88 -5.86
N GLU A 559 -10.42 -3.78 -6.42
CA GLU A 559 -9.56 -2.69 -6.87
C GLU A 559 -8.74 -2.11 -5.71
N ARG A 560 -7.48 -1.76 -5.99
CA ARG A 560 -6.63 -1.06 -5.03
C ARG A 560 -7.29 0.25 -4.59
N GLN A 561 -6.92 0.70 -3.41
CA GLN A 561 -7.30 2.03 -2.95
C GLN A 561 -6.68 3.10 -3.88
N SER A 562 -7.24 4.31 -3.85
CA SER A 562 -6.76 5.42 -4.69
C SER A 562 -5.32 5.80 -4.42
N ASP A 563 -4.82 5.51 -3.22
CA ASP A 563 -3.43 5.69 -2.82
C ASP A 563 -2.56 4.46 -3.14
N GLY A 564 -3.01 3.56 -4.01
CA GLY A 564 -2.29 2.36 -4.43
C GLY A 564 -2.15 1.25 -3.39
N SER A 565 -2.52 1.48 -2.13
CA SER A 565 -2.51 0.43 -1.10
C SER A 565 -3.45 -0.72 -1.45
N LEU A 566 -3.23 -1.87 -0.83
CA LEU A 566 -4.08 -3.05 -1.00
C LEU A 566 -5.55 -2.71 -0.68
N PRO A 567 -6.50 -3.39 -1.34
CA PRO A 567 -7.91 -3.24 -1.00
C PRO A 567 -8.16 -3.62 0.46
N VAL A 568 -9.14 -2.94 1.03
CA VAL A 568 -9.73 -3.26 2.31
C VAL A 568 -10.69 -4.45 2.08
N VAL A 569 -10.27 -5.67 2.47
CA VAL A 569 -10.98 -6.95 2.33
C VAL A 569 -11.49 -7.57 3.64
N GLN A 570 -12.60 -8.31 3.60
CA GLN A 570 -13.08 -9.09 4.76
C GLN A 570 -12.39 -10.45 4.89
N PHE A 571 -11.70 -10.89 3.83
CA PHE A 571 -11.07 -12.19 3.72
C PHE A 571 -10.16 -12.48 4.92
N PHE A 572 -10.38 -13.62 5.58
CA PHE A 572 -9.59 -14.12 6.70
C PHE A 572 -9.46 -13.18 7.92
N HIS A 573 -10.31 -12.15 8.04
CA HIS A 573 -10.43 -11.42 9.29
C HIS A 573 -11.05 -12.29 10.38
N LEU A 574 -10.38 -12.44 11.52
CA LEU A 574 -10.90 -13.21 12.65
C LEU A 574 -12.14 -12.58 13.25
N LYS A 575 -13.16 -13.41 13.52
CA LYS A 575 -14.34 -13.05 14.29
C LYS A 575 -14.03 -13.11 15.78
N SER A 576 -14.71 -12.26 16.52
CA SER A 576 -14.64 -12.24 17.98
C SER A 576 -14.93 -13.64 18.58
N GLY A 577 -14.06 -14.09 19.47
CA GLY A 577 -14.16 -15.39 20.13
C GLY A 577 -13.41 -16.51 19.43
N SER A 578 -12.77 -16.26 18.28
CA SER A 578 -11.87 -17.25 17.67
C SER A 578 -10.67 -17.54 18.58
N GLU A 579 -10.27 -18.80 18.66
CA GLU A 579 -9.05 -19.22 19.38
C GLU A 579 -7.77 -18.79 18.67
N LEU A 580 -7.87 -18.28 17.43
CA LEU A 580 -6.73 -17.76 16.67
C LEU A 580 -6.30 -16.34 17.11
N ILE A 581 -7.14 -15.66 17.91
CA ILE A 581 -6.86 -14.33 18.47
C ILE A 581 -5.90 -14.47 19.66
N ASP A 582 -4.88 -13.62 19.75
CA ASP A 582 -3.84 -13.63 20.80
C ASP A 582 -3.08 -14.98 20.93
N ALA A 583 -3.09 -15.84 19.90
CA ALA A 583 -2.51 -17.19 19.94
C ALA A 583 -1.07 -17.28 19.37
N GLY A 584 -0.61 -16.21 18.73
CA GLY A 584 0.72 -16.08 18.16
C GLY A 584 1.82 -15.82 19.19
N THR A 585 3.02 -15.60 18.67
CA THR A 585 4.22 -15.22 19.44
C THR A 585 4.85 -13.97 18.83
N ASP A 586 5.41 -13.09 19.67
CA ASP A 586 6.08 -11.89 19.19
C ASP A 586 7.27 -12.24 18.29
N VAL A 587 7.18 -11.80 17.03
CA VAL A 587 8.20 -11.96 15.97
C VAL A 587 8.83 -10.62 15.58
N GLY A 588 8.64 -9.57 16.38
CA GLY A 588 9.12 -8.21 16.12
C GLY A 588 8.22 -7.41 15.16
N LEU A 589 6.95 -7.81 15.01
CA LEU A 589 5.94 -7.12 14.23
C LEU A 589 4.90 -6.50 15.16
N ASN A 590 4.23 -5.43 14.71
CA ASN A 590 3.16 -4.82 15.49
C ASN A 590 1.95 -5.76 15.57
N TYR A 591 1.33 -5.82 16.76
CA TYR A 591 0.12 -6.60 17.03
C TYR A 591 -0.79 -5.90 18.04
N ASN A 592 -2.05 -6.33 18.13
CA ASN A 592 -3.02 -5.86 19.12
C ASN A 592 -3.19 -6.90 20.23
N GLY A 593 -3.75 -6.49 21.37
CA GLY A 593 -4.05 -7.43 22.45
C GLY A 593 -2.82 -7.86 23.25
N LYS A 594 -2.79 -9.12 23.68
CA LYS A 594 -1.76 -9.71 24.54
C LYS A 594 -0.64 -10.37 23.75
N ALA A 595 -0.93 -10.90 22.57
CA ALA A 595 0.03 -11.52 21.67
C ALA A 595 -0.48 -11.35 20.22
N PRO A 596 0.37 -11.59 19.20
CA PRO A 596 -0.11 -11.56 17.81
C PRO A 596 -1.26 -12.52 17.57
N ASP A 597 -2.16 -12.15 16.67
CA ASP A 597 -3.12 -13.09 16.12
C ASP A 597 -2.41 -14.04 15.14
N LEU A 598 -3.01 -15.21 14.93
CA LEU A 598 -2.58 -16.08 13.83
C LEU A 598 -3.10 -15.52 12.49
N GLY A 599 -2.24 -15.56 11.47
CA GLY A 599 -2.54 -15.09 10.13
C GLY A 599 -2.01 -13.70 9.85
N SER A 600 -2.42 -13.14 8.71
CA SER A 600 -1.89 -11.89 8.15
C SER A 600 -2.63 -10.63 8.61
N PHE A 601 -3.67 -10.79 9.43
CA PHE A 601 -4.57 -9.73 9.85
C PHE A 601 -4.74 -9.77 11.36
N GLU A 602 -4.56 -8.62 12.01
CA GLU A 602 -4.76 -8.47 13.46
C GLU A 602 -6.23 -8.10 13.77
N SER A 603 -6.85 -8.80 14.70
CA SER A 603 -8.16 -8.41 15.25
C SER A 603 -8.02 -7.20 16.17
N LYS A 604 -9.17 -6.61 16.55
CA LYS A 604 -9.26 -5.42 17.40
C LYS A 604 -9.79 -5.75 18.78
#